data_AF-A0A8H4B4P7-F1
#
_entry.id   AF-A0A8H4B4P7-F1
#
_cell.length_a   1.000
_cell.length_b   1.000
_cell.length_c   1.000
_cell.angle_alpha   90.00
_cell.angle_beta   90.00
_cell.angle_gamma   90.00
#
_symmetry.space_group_name_H-M   'P 1'
#
loop_
_entity.id
_entity.type
_entity.pdbx_description
1 polymer ?
#
loop_
_entity_poly.entity_id
_entity_poly.type
_entity_poly.pdbx_seq_one_letter_code
_entity_poly.pdbx_strand_id
1 'polypeptide(L)'
;MLQNYLVYASQNHPLAKLWDIYDEHVPEWLEFERYLIDLDDILRPILEEESFISSFGGTYINIFNETITVNTVDFSKVDELLALPEINPYNNSLHSKKQIFL
;
A
#
# COMPACT_ATOMS: atom_id res chain seq x y z
N MET A 1 -23.13 2.90 41.09
CA MET A 1 -22.42 1.91 40.25
C MET A 1 -22.20 2.53 38.89
N LEU A 2 -20.94 2.81 38.53
CA LEU A 2 -20.57 3.29 37.20
C LEU A 2 -20.58 2.05 36.29
N GLN A 3 -21.59 1.91 35.43
CA GLN A 3 -21.57 0.87 34.41
C GLN A 3 -20.49 1.25 33.41
N ASN A 4 -19.40 0.48 33.41
CA ASN A 4 -18.47 0.41 32.29
C ASN A 4 -19.27 -0.10 31.09
N TYR A 5 -19.82 0.83 30.31
CA TYR A 5 -20.22 0.53 28.96
C TYR A 5 -18.93 0.29 28.19
N LEU A 6 -18.57 -0.99 28.05
CA LEU A 6 -17.81 -1.45 26.91
C LEU A 6 -18.57 -0.93 25.68
N VAL A 7 -18.11 0.20 25.14
CA VAL A 7 -18.54 0.69 23.85
C VAL A 7 -18.01 -0.35 22.88
N TYR A 8 -18.83 -1.38 22.65
CA TYR A 8 -18.78 -2.18 21.44
C TYR A 8 -19.06 -1.16 20.34
N ALA A 9 -18.01 -0.53 19.82
CA ALA A 9 -18.10 0.39 18.71
C ALA A 9 -18.67 -0.43 17.56
N SER A 10 -19.99 -0.38 17.40
CA SER A 10 -20.65 -0.72 16.16
C SER A 10 -19.87 0.00 15.07
N GLN A 11 -19.24 -0.74 14.15
CA GLN A 11 -18.56 -0.18 12.97
C GLN A 11 -19.52 0.79 12.28
N ASN A 12 -19.44 2.07 12.63
CA ASN A 12 -20.36 3.10 12.15
C ASN A 12 -19.70 3.86 11.00
N HIS A 13 -18.37 3.85 10.97
CA HIS A 13 -17.62 4.46 9.89
C HIS A 13 -17.73 3.60 8.61
N PRO A 14 -18.22 4.16 7.48
CA PRO A 14 -18.40 3.38 6.25
C PRO A 14 -17.11 2.71 5.75
N LEU A 15 -15.95 3.38 5.89
CA LEU A 15 -14.66 2.80 5.51
C LEU A 15 -14.23 1.66 6.44
N ALA A 16 -14.53 1.75 7.74
CA ALA A 16 -14.20 0.67 8.67
C ALA A 16 -14.95 -0.62 8.30
N LYS A 17 -16.22 -0.48 7.91
CA LYS A 17 -17.03 -1.58 7.40
C LYS A 17 -16.54 -2.12 6.06
N LEU A 18 -16.07 -1.24 5.17
CA LEU A 18 -15.54 -1.64 3.85
C LEU A 18 -14.25 -2.44 3.98
N TRP A 19 -13.36 -2.01 4.87
CA TRP A 19 -12.04 -2.61 5.08
C TRP A 19 -12.01 -3.72 6.12
N ASP A 20 -13.14 -3.97 6.80
CA ASP A 20 -13.28 -4.93 7.90
C ASP A 20 -12.30 -4.67 9.06
N ILE A 21 -12.26 -3.41 9.52
CA ILE A 21 -11.42 -2.93 10.62
C ILE A 21 -12.27 -2.24 11.71
N TYR A 22 -11.66 -1.87 12.83
CA TYR A 22 -12.31 -1.00 13.83
C TYR A 22 -12.27 0.47 13.40
N ASP A 23 -13.31 1.23 13.75
CA ASP A 23 -13.43 2.66 13.44
C ASP A 23 -12.20 3.47 13.90
N GLU A 24 -11.57 3.08 15.01
CA GLU A 24 -10.38 3.74 15.56
C GLU A 24 -9.12 3.62 14.68
N HIS A 25 -9.05 2.61 13.80
CA HIS A 25 -7.94 2.41 12.87
C HIS A 25 -8.14 3.15 11.54
N VAL A 26 -9.34 3.68 11.25
CA VAL A 26 -9.60 4.37 9.97
C VAL A 26 -8.60 5.49 9.68
N PRO A 27 -8.23 6.37 10.64
CA PRO A 27 -7.26 7.44 10.37
C PRO A 27 -5.88 6.91 9.95
N GLU A 28 -5.41 5.81 10.53
CA GLU A 28 -4.14 5.16 10.19
C GLU A 28 -4.17 4.64 8.75
N TRP A 29 -5.25 3.97 8.34
CA TRP A 29 -5.40 3.45 6.97
C TRP A 29 -5.54 4.55 5.91
N LEU A 30 -6.12 5.69 6.26
CA LEU A 30 -6.15 6.87 5.39
C LEU A 30 -4.74 7.46 5.20
N GLU A 31 -3.86 7.41 6.19
CA GLU A 31 -2.45 7.80 6.00
C GLU A 31 -1.72 6.84 5.06
N PHE A 32 -1.98 5.53 5.15
CA PHE A 32 -1.47 4.56 4.17
C PHE A 32 -1.99 4.82 2.75
N GLU A 33 -3.27 5.18 2.59
CA GLU A 33 -3.84 5.59 1.29
C GLU A 33 -3.12 6.82 0.73
N ARG A 34 -2.85 7.83 1.56
CA ARG A 34 -2.07 9.00 1.16
C ARG A 34 -0.64 8.63 0.74
N TYR A 35 0.03 7.77 1.49
CA TYR A 35 1.36 7.27 1.11
C TYR A 35 1.34 6.53 -0.22
N LEU A 36 0.30 5.76 -0.51
CA LEU A 36 0.15 5.08 -1.80
C LEU A 36 0.00 6.10 -2.94
N ILE A 37 -0.82 7.14 -2.77
CA ILE A 37 -1.00 8.19 -3.77
C ILE A 37 0.33 8.90 -4.05
N ASP A 38 1.07 9.28 -3.02
CA ASP A 38 2.38 9.93 -3.16
C ASP A 38 3.38 9.02 -3.89
N LEU A 39 3.38 7.72 -3.55
CA LEU A 39 4.21 6.73 -4.23
C LEU A 39 3.82 6.58 -5.70
N ASP A 40 2.53 6.56 -6.02
CA ASP A 40 2.04 6.47 -7.40
C ASP A 40 2.46 7.69 -8.23
N ASP A 41 2.44 8.89 -7.65
CA ASP A 41 2.93 10.10 -8.30
C ASP A 41 4.44 10.08 -8.55
N ILE A 42 5.22 9.45 -7.66
CA ILE A 42 6.66 9.22 -7.85
C ILE A 42 6.90 8.16 -8.93
N LEU A 43 6.16 7.05 -8.88
CA LEU A 43 6.32 5.93 -9.80
C LEU A 43 5.87 6.29 -11.21
N ARG A 44 4.83 7.09 -11.39
CA ARG A 44 4.27 7.43 -12.71
C ARG A 44 5.33 7.85 -13.74
N PRO A 45 6.21 8.85 -13.50
CA PRO A 45 7.24 9.23 -14.47
C PRO A 45 8.29 8.14 -14.71
N ILE A 46 8.59 7.30 -13.71
CA ILE A 46 9.54 6.17 -13.85
C ILE A 46 8.92 5.07 -14.72
N LEU A 47 7.63 4.80 -14.50
CA LEU A 47 6.88 3.79 -15.25
C LEU A 47 6.58 4.23 -16.67
N GLU A 48 6.57 5.53 -17.00
CA GLU A 48 6.46 6.03 -18.37
C GLU A 48 7.66 5.66 -19.24
N GLU A 49 8.79 5.24 -18.65
CA GLU A 49 9.88 4.63 -19.41
C GLU A 49 9.46 3.26 -19.95
N GLU A 50 9.62 3.05 -21.26
CA GLU A 50 9.28 1.80 -21.98
C GLU A 50 9.83 0.54 -21.30
N SER A 51 10.99 0.65 -20.64
CA SER A 51 11.64 -0.46 -19.95
C SER A 51 10.94 -0.89 -18.65
N PHE A 52 10.12 -0.02 -18.06
CA PHE A 52 9.35 -0.28 -16.86
C PHE A 52 7.86 -0.51 -17.16
N ILE A 53 7.25 0.29 -18.07
CA ILE A 53 5.80 0.20 -18.36
C ILE A 53 5.35 -1.22 -18.75
N SER A 54 6.16 -1.91 -19.55
CA SER A 54 5.85 -3.22 -20.11
C SER A 54 5.93 -4.35 -19.07
N SER A 55 6.61 -4.10 -17.95
CA SER A 55 6.77 -5.05 -16.86
C SER A 55 5.91 -4.72 -15.63
N PHE A 56 5.32 -3.53 -15.56
CA PHE A 56 4.59 -3.09 -14.37
C PHE A 56 3.25 -3.80 -14.20
N GLY A 57 3.03 -4.35 -13.00
CA GLY A 57 1.85 -5.11 -12.63
C GLY A 57 0.89 -4.39 -11.67
N GLY A 58 1.15 -3.12 -11.35
CA GLY A 58 0.35 -2.31 -10.43
C GLY A 58 0.95 -2.14 -9.03
N THR A 59 0.40 -1.18 -8.30
CA THR A 59 0.66 -0.90 -6.88
C THR A 59 -0.59 -1.18 -6.06
N TYR A 60 -0.45 -1.66 -4.82
CA TYR A 60 -1.59 -1.78 -3.90
C TYR A 60 -1.14 -1.75 -2.44
N ILE A 61 -2.05 -1.35 -1.55
CA ILE A 61 -1.88 -1.50 -0.10
C ILE A 61 -2.29 -2.92 0.29
N ASN A 62 -1.38 -3.64 0.94
CA ASN A 62 -1.71 -4.89 1.60
C ASN A 62 -2.07 -4.61 3.05
N ILE A 63 -3.38 -4.48 3.31
CA ILE A 63 -3.89 -4.14 4.64
C ILE A 63 -3.60 -5.19 5.72
N PHE A 64 -3.33 -6.43 5.35
CA PHE A 64 -3.02 -7.49 6.33
C PHE A 64 -1.56 -7.48 6.76
N ASN A 65 -0.70 -6.80 6.00
CA ASN A 65 0.74 -6.75 6.23
C ASN A 65 1.22 -5.32 6.51
N GLU A 66 0.34 -4.31 6.47
CA GLU A 66 0.69 -2.88 6.65
C GLU A 66 1.80 -2.42 5.68
N THR A 67 1.82 -2.98 4.47
CA THR A 67 2.86 -2.72 3.45
C THR A 67 2.25 -2.20 2.17
N ILE A 68 2.98 -1.32 1.48
CA ILE A 68 2.70 -0.98 0.09
C ILE A 68 3.48 -1.95 -0.80
N THR A 69 2.78 -2.59 -1.73
CA THR A 69 3.37 -3.56 -2.66
C THR A 69 3.41 -2.97 -4.06
N VAL A 70 4.57 -3.10 -4.70
CA VAL A 70 4.78 -2.79 -6.13
C VAL A 70 4.99 -4.11 -6.85
N ASN A 71 4.14 -4.40 -7.83
CA ASN A 71 4.21 -5.61 -8.64
C ASN A 71 4.90 -5.35 -9.97
N THR A 72 5.78 -6.28 -10.36
CA THR A 72 6.38 -6.32 -11.70
C THR A 72 6.47 -7.77 -12.19
N VAL A 73 6.30 -7.98 -13.50
CA VAL A 73 6.54 -9.27 -14.16
C VAL A 73 8.01 -9.47 -14.54
N ASP A 74 8.82 -8.40 -14.53
CA ASP A 74 10.26 -8.46 -14.74
C ASP A 74 11.00 -8.25 -13.41
N PHE A 75 11.46 -9.36 -12.82
CA PHE A 75 12.17 -9.34 -11.54
C PHE A 75 13.51 -8.62 -11.58
N SER A 76 14.14 -8.46 -12.76
CA SER A 76 15.38 -7.71 -12.88
C SER A 76 15.21 -6.23 -12.57
N LYS A 77 13.96 -5.72 -12.65
CA LYS A 77 13.61 -4.33 -12.38
C LYS A 77 13.42 -4.01 -10.91
N VAL A 78 13.33 -5.01 -10.04
CA VAL A 78 13.12 -4.80 -8.60
C VAL A 78 14.31 -4.09 -7.97
N ASP A 79 15.53 -4.57 -8.22
CA ASP A 79 16.75 -3.96 -7.68
C ASP A 79 16.98 -2.56 -8.24
N GLU A 80 16.62 -2.35 -9.52
CA GLU A 80 16.72 -1.06 -10.20
C GLU A 80 15.74 -0.05 -9.57
N LEU A 81 14.51 -0.46 -9.25
CA LEU A 81 13.50 0.37 -8.57
C LEU A 81 13.89 0.71 -7.14
N LEU A 82 14.37 -0.27 -6.36
CA LEU A 82 14.78 -0.08 -4.96
C LEU A 82 16.03 0.81 -4.82
N ALA A 83 16.84 0.90 -5.89
CA ALA A 83 18.01 1.77 -5.96
C ALA A 83 17.66 3.24 -6.24
N LEU A 84 16.42 3.55 -6.66
CA LEU A 84 16.02 4.92 -6.98
C LEU A 84 16.01 5.80 -5.73
N PRO A 85 16.67 6.97 -5.76
CA PRO A 85 16.68 7.92 -4.63
C PRO A 85 15.28 8.33 -4.17
N GLU A 86 14.32 8.37 -5.09
CA GLU A 86 12.93 8.74 -4.85
C GLU A 86 12.14 7.63 -4.14
N ILE A 87 12.56 6.36 -4.26
CA ILE A 87 11.93 5.19 -3.65
C ILE A 87 12.59 4.82 -2.32
N ASN A 88 13.89 5.10 -2.17
CA ASN A 88 14.67 4.76 -0.98
C ASN A 88 14.05 5.19 0.37
N PRO A 89 13.39 6.37 0.50
CA PRO A 89 12.70 6.75 1.73
C PRO A 89 11.59 5.79 2.16
N TYR A 90 11.05 5.00 1.23
CA TYR A 90 9.93 4.08 1.43
C TYR A 90 10.37 2.62 1.58
N ASN A 91 11.67 2.32 1.52
CA ASN A 91 12.20 0.94 1.55
C ASN A 91 11.82 0.14 2.81
N ASN A 92 11.55 0.82 3.95
CA ASN A 92 11.09 0.14 5.17
C ASN A 92 9.61 -0.27 5.12
N SER A 93 8.83 0.29 4.20
CA SER A 93 7.39 0.08 4.04
C SER A 93 7.01 -0.63 2.73
N LEU A 94 7.97 -0.78 1.82
CA LEU A 94 7.81 -1.48 0.55
C LEU A 94 8.13 -2.97 0.70
N HIS A 95 7.23 -3.81 0.22
CA HIS A 95 7.48 -5.24 0.09
C HIS A 95 7.23 -5.66 -1.36
N SER A 96 8.28 -6.01 -2.10
CA SER A 96 8.14 -6.55 -3.46
C SER A 96 7.72 -8.02 -3.38
N LYS A 97 6.66 -8.41 -4.10
CA LYS A 97 6.21 -9.81 -4.17
C LYS A 97 6.23 -10.32 -5.61
N LYS A 98 6.65 -11.58 -5.74
CA LYS A 98 6.54 -12.37 -6.97
C LYS A 98 5.09 -12.78 -7.17
N GLN A 99 4.49 -12.38 -8.29
CA GLN A 99 3.18 -12.86 -8.71
C GLN A 99 3.32 -13.65 -10.01
N ILE A 100 3.08 -14.97 -9.94
CA ILE A 100 3.03 -15.86 -11.10
C ILE A 100 1.55 -15.94 -11.51
N PHE A 101 1.22 -15.47 -12.70
CA PHE A 101 -0.08 -15.75 -13.30
C PHE A 101 -0.01 -17.18 -13.90
N LEU A 102 -0.85 -18.09 -13.39
CA LEU A 102 -1.09 -19.43 -13.94
C LEU A 102 -2.25 -19.38 -14.93
#